data_AF-A0A1S1UFQ7-F1
#
_entry.id   AF-A0A1S1UFQ7-F1
#
_cell.length_a   1.000
_cell.length_b   1.000
_cell.length_c   1.000
_cell.angle_alpha   90.00
_cell.angle_beta   90.00
_cell.angle_gamma   90.00
#
_symmetry.space_group_name_H-M   'P 1'
#
loop_
_entity.id
_entity.type
_entity.pdbx_description
1 polymer ?
#
loop_
_entity_poly.entity_id
_entity_poly.type
_entity_poly.pdbx_seq_one_letter_code
_entity_poly.pdbx_strand_id
1 'polypeptide(L)'
;MKPLLLALALLQGMAAYAGEVHSNGYTVRFDERIETAPGDLHGATVGRISIVRAADQGLAWQENTPLQPGCGAIAAITVLNDRYVALCGHLGGRHYTHKIIFMQGNSPAMVSVDQFDSPSAVRVGRDGSLAVDVLRRDRFPGELTGPHYFPTVHRLHHDDATFSFIPSFDGDAAERYWQHYRATRQAAPAADVLPELLASLLAAQAGKQSICAELATLAADLQQGQQYDTQGARTLMRKWLHKLPAIGYPAFDTQACPGRI
;
A
#
# COMPACT_ATOMS: atom_id res chain seq x y z
N MET A 1 51.51 24.59 24.54
CA MET A 1 50.67 23.59 23.84
C MET A 1 49.23 23.98 24.03
N LYS A 2 48.50 24.23 22.94
CA LYS A 2 47.15 24.81 22.92
C LYS A 2 46.10 23.86 23.54
N PRO A 3 45.16 24.35 24.37
CA PRO A 3 43.90 23.64 24.59
C PRO A 3 43.00 23.90 23.38
N LEU A 4 42.64 22.85 22.66
CA LEU A 4 41.66 22.94 21.57
C LEU A 4 40.26 22.99 22.22
N LEU A 5 39.69 24.19 22.27
CA LEU A 5 38.26 24.43 22.45
C LEU A 5 37.51 23.69 21.33
N LEU A 6 36.88 22.55 21.63
CA LEU A 6 35.80 22.04 20.78
C LEU A 6 34.53 22.78 21.16
N ALA A 7 34.12 23.68 20.28
CA ALA A 7 32.82 24.33 20.32
C ALA A 7 31.72 23.26 20.24
N LEU A 8 30.98 23.08 21.33
CA LEU A 8 29.62 22.56 21.28
C LEU A 8 28.77 23.59 20.54
N ALA A 9 28.74 23.49 19.21
CA ALA A 9 27.74 24.17 18.40
C ALA A 9 26.40 23.45 18.63
N LEU A 10 25.58 24.12 19.44
CA LEU A 10 24.13 23.98 19.58
C LEU A 10 23.46 23.46 18.29
N LEU A 11 23.11 22.17 18.26
CA LEU A 11 22.01 21.65 17.46
C LEU A 11 20.70 22.04 18.17
N GLN A 12 20.39 23.34 18.16
CA GLN A 12 19.06 23.82 18.46
C GLN A 12 18.27 23.88 17.17
N GLY A 13 17.16 23.16 17.13
CA GLY A 13 16.07 23.46 16.19
C GLY A 13 15.85 22.45 15.08
N MET A 14 15.57 21.19 15.42
CA MET A 14 14.60 20.36 14.69
C MET A 14 14.00 19.33 15.66
N ALA A 15 13.30 19.82 16.70
CA ALA A 15 12.20 19.02 17.22
C ALA A 15 11.10 19.09 16.17
N ALA A 16 11.21 18.26 15.13
CA ALA A 16 10.08 18.02 14.24
C ALA A 16 8.99 17.44 15.13
N TYR A 17 7.95 18.23 15.41
CA TYR A 17 6.72 17.68 15.96
C TYR A 17 6.32 16.56 15.01
N ALA A 18 6.17 15.33 15.51
CA ALA A 18 5.95 14.14 14.68
C ALA A 18 4.69 14.19 13.79
N GLY A 19 3.89 15.26 13.91
CA GLY A 19 2.74 15.59 13.08
C GLY A 19 2.84 16.91 12.30
N GLU A 20 3.99 17.58 12.18
CA GLU A 20 4.13 18.82 11.40
C GLU A 20 5.37 18.82 10.48
N VAL A 21 5.21 19.30 9.24
CA VAL A 21 6.32 19.55 8.31
C VAL A 21 6.10 20.83 7.52
N HIS A 22 7.21 21.44 7.09
CA HIS A 22 7.19 22.54 6.13
C HIS A 22 7.63 22.02 4.76
N SER A 23 6.84 22.27 3.73
CA SER A 23 7.16 21.89 2.35
C SER A 23 6.54 22.86 1.35
N ASN A 24 7.34 23.26 0.36
CA ASN A 24 6.94 24.11 -0.77
C ASN A 24 6.11 25.36 -0.41
N GLY A 25 6.50 26.08 0.65
CA GLY A 25 5.80 27.30 1.08
C GLY A 25 4.52 27.06 1.89
N TYR A 26 4.30 25.83 2.36
CA TYR A 26 3.20 25.46 3.25
C TYR A 26 3.72 24.77 4.51
N THR A 27 2.93 24.86 5.58
CA THR A 27 3.03 23.99 6.76
C THR A 27 1.89 23.00 6.70
N VAL A 28 2.21 21.70 6.76
CA VAL A 28 1.23 20.61 6.81
C VAL A 28 1.29 20.02 8.20
N ARG A 29 0.11 19.84 8.81
CA ARG A 29 -0.04 19.23 10.12
C ARG A 29 -1.05 18.09 10.10
N PHE A 30 -0.78 17.07 10.90
CA PHE A 30 -1.72 16.02 11.25
C PHE A 30 -1.72 15.80 12.76
N ASP A 31 -2.73 16.34 13.42
CA ASP A 31 -2.84 16.40 14.87
C ASP A 31 -3.91 15.44 15.39
N GLU A 32 -3.68 14.85 16.57
CA GLU A 32 -4.70 14.12 17.31
C GLU A 32 -5.78 15.08 17.84
N ARG A 33 -7.02 14.60 17.89
CA ARG A 33 -8.11 15.28 18.61
C ARG A 33 -9.10 14.27 19.17
N ILE A 34 -9.92 14.72 20.11
CA ILE A 34 -11.10 13.96 20.54
C ILE A 34 -12.29 14.36 19.66
N GLU A 35 -13.03 13.37 19.17
CA GLU A 35 -14.31 13.61 18.48
C GLU A 35 -15.39 14.00 19.49
N THR A 36 -15.95 15.19 19.30
CA THR A 36 -16.94 15.78 20.21
C THR A 36 -18.34 15.77 19.60
N ALA A 37 -18.46 15.57 18.30
CA ALA A 37 -19.76 15.43 17.65
C ALA A 37 -20.45 14.13 18.12
N PRO A 38 -21.79 14.13 18.27
CA PRO A 38 -22.53 12.92 18.58
C PRO A 38 -22.46 11.92 17.41
N GLY A 39 -22.31 10.63 17.71
CA GLY A 39 -22.20 9.55 16.73
C GLY A 39 -21.30 8.42 17.21
N ASP A 40 -21.03 7.45 16.32
CA ASP A 40 -20.28 6.22 16.65
C ASP A 40 -18.84 6.47 17.15
N LEU A 41 -18.27 7.61 16.78
CA LEU A 41 -16.92 8.01 17.18
C LEU A 41 -16.89 9.01 18.34
N HIS A 42 -18.04 9.34 18.95
CA HIS A 42 -18.07 10.31 20.04
C HIS A 42 -17.16 9.88 21.20
N GLY A 43 -16.24 10.78 21.60
CA GLY A 43 -15.25 10.53 22.65
C GLY A 43 -14.01 9.75 22.18
N ALA A 44 -13.95 9.30 20.93
CA ALA A 44 -12.79 8.59 20.39
C ALA A 44 -11.66 9.57 20.02
N THR A 45 -10.41 9.10 20.14
CA THR A 45 -9.26 9.78 19.52
C THR A 45 -9.34 9.60 18.01
N VAL A 46 -9.35 10.71 17.29
CA VAL A 46 -9.38 10.85 15.84
C VAL A 46 -8.35 11.90 15.40
N GLY A 47 -8.32 12.27 14.13
CA GLY A 47 -7.31 13.16 13.59
C GLY A 47 -7.86 14.43 12.94
N ARG A 48 -6.99 15.43 12.82
CA ARG A 48 -7.22 16.64 12.02
C ARG A 48 -6.01 16.93 11.16
N ILE A 49 -6.24 17.06 9.87
CA ILE A 49 -5.24 17.50 8.92
C ILE A 49 -5.45 18.99 8.66
N SER A 50 -4.37 19.78 8.70
CA SER A 50 -4.42 21.19 8.32
C SER A 50 -3.24 21.55 7.42
N ILE A 51 -3.50 22.41 6.44
CA ILE A 51 -2.50 22.96 5.54
C ILE A 51 -2.64 24.47 5.59
N VAL A 52 -1.57 25.14 6.03
CA VAL A 52 -1.49 26.60 6.08
C VAL A 52 -0.37 27.09 5.18
N ARG A 53 -0.57 28.24 4.53
CA ARG A 53 0.49 28.88 3.75
C ARG A 53 1.54 29.47 4.70
N ALA A 54 2.81 29.22 4.42
CA ALA A 54 3.90 29.73 5.25
C ALA A 54 4.00 31.26 5.23
N ALA A 55 3.68 31.89 4.09
CA ALA A 55 3.84 33.33 3.88
C ALA A 55 2.93 34.20 4.75
N ASP A 56 1.68 33.80 4.95
CA ASP A 56 0.64 34.58 5.63
C ASP A 56 -0.07 33.81 6.75
N GLN A 57 0.32 32.55 7.00
CA GLN A 57 -0.35 31.63 7.92
C GLN A 57 -1.84 31.40 7.59
N GLY A 58 -2.26 31.73 6.36
CA GLY A 58 -3.63 31.56 5.92
C GLY A 58 -3.97 30.09 5.72
N LEU A 59 -5.14 29.67 6.20
CA LEU A 59 -5.63 28.31 6.00
C LEU A 59 -5.87 28.04 4.51
N ALA A 60 -5.13 27.08 3.97
CA ALA A 60 -5.32 26.62 2.60
C ALA A 60 -6.33 25.47 2.55
N TRP A 61 -6.27 24.57 3.52
CA TRP A 61 -7.16 23.40 3.59
C TRP A 61 -7.19 22.79 4.99
N GLN A 62 -8.31 22.15 5.34
CA GLN A 62 -8.46 21.40 6.58
C GLN A 62 -9.45 20.24 6.43
N GLU A 63 -9.19 19.13 7.10
CA GLU A 63 -10.09 17.99 7.21
C GLU A 63 -10.05 17.42 8.63
N ASN A 64 -11.24 17.16 9.20
CA ASN A 64 -11.35 16.26 10.34
C ASN A 64 -11.54 14.85 9.78
N THR A 65 -10.77 13.89 10.27
CA THR A 65 -10.77 12.50 9.78
C THR A 65 -10.97 11.55 10.95
N PRO A 66 -11.68 10.41 10.78
CA PRO A 66 -11.81 9.40 11.82
C PRO A 66 -10.49 8.70 12.17
N LEU A 67 -9.44 8.90 11.37
CA LEU A 67 -8.15 8.26 11.52
C LEU A 67 -7.31 8.94 12.61
N GLN A 68 -6.71 8.15 13.49
CA GLN A 68 -5.66 8.61 14.40
C GLN A 68 -4.36 8.84 13.60
N PRO A 69 -3.56 9.87 13.90
CA PRO A 69 -2.27 10.08 13.25
C PRO A 69 -1.26 8.95 13.50
N GLY A 70 -0.54 8.60 12.44
CA GLY A 70 0.46 7.53 12.44
C GLY A 70 -0.11 6.17 12.01
N CYS A 71 0.78 5.25 11.68
CA CYS A 71 0.44 3.86 11.33
C CYS A 71 1.51 2.91 11.88
N GLY A 72 1.50 2.71 13.20
CA GLY A 72 2.52 1.89 13.87
C GLY A 72 3.90 2.51 13.73
N ALA A 73 4.80 1.85 13.01
CA ALA A 73 6.16 2.34 12.78
C ALA A 73 6.25 3.46 11.73
N ILE A 74 5.18 3.74 10.99
CA ILE A 74 5.13 4.83 10.01
C ILE A 74 4.67 6.11 10.70
N ALA A 75 5.46 7.17 10.54
CA ALA A 75 5.15 8.49 11.07
C ALA A 75 3.83 9.04 10.53
N ALA A 76 3.16 9.89 11.32
CA ALA A 76 1.92 10.53 10.92
C ALA A 76 2.09 11.39 9.66
N ILE A 77 3.26 12.01 9.51
CA ILE A 77 3.62 12.84 8.36
C ILE A 77 5.02 12.49 7.87
N THR A 78 5.22 12.50 6.56
CA THR A 78 6.52 12.26 5.92
C THR A 78 6.63 13.13 4.68
N VAL A 79 7.69 13.93 4.59
CA VAL A 79 8.05 14.63 3.35
C VAL A 79 8.65 13.59 2.41
N LEU A 80 8.02 13.35 1.26
CA LEU A 80 8.50 12.38 0.28
C LEU A 80 9.51 13.03 -0.68
N ASN A 81 9.20 14.24 -1.14
CA ASN A 81 10.07 15.12 -1.91
C ASN A 81 9.54 16.57 -1.85
N ASP A 82 10.07 17.44 -2.70
CA ASP A 82 9.70 18.86 -2.82
C ASP A 82 8.23 19.09 -3.21
N ARG A 83 7.57 18.11 -3.82
CA ARG A 83 6.20 18.22 -4.32
C ARG A 83 5.18 17.45 -3.49
N TYR A 84 5.61 16.41 -2.78
CA TYR A 84 4.69 15.48 -2.12
C TYR A 84 4.97 15.32 -0.62
N VAL A 85 3.88 15.36 0.15
CA VAL A 85 3.85 14.98 1.56
C VAL A 85 2.91 13.80 1.71
N ALA A 86 3.31 12.78 2.46
CA ALA A 86 2.46 11.68 2.87
C ALA A 86 1.98 11.87 4.30
N LEU A 87 0.70 11.60 4.52
CA LEU A 87 0.12 11.40 5.84
C LEU A 87 -0.25 9.94 6.00
N CYS A 88 0.06 9.33 7.14
CA CYS A 88 -0.45 8.01 7.48
C CYS A 88 -1.34 8.12 8.71
N GLY A 89 -2.54 7.55 8.64
CA GLY A 89 -3.43 7.43 9.79
C GLY A 89 -4.06 6.06 9.91
N HIS A 90 -4.57 5.73 11.09
CA HIS A 90 -5.18 4.43 11.36
C HIS A 90 -6.52 4.52 12.10
N LEU A 91 -7.38 3.53 11.87
CA LEU A 91 -8.61 3.28 12.61
C LEU A 91 -8.50 1.91 13.29
N GLY A 92 -8.36 1.93 14.62
CA GLY A 92 -8.28 0.72 15.45
C GLY A 92 -7.10 -0.20 15.15
N GLY A 93 -6.01 0.31 14.56
CA GLY A 93 -4.80 -0.47 14.26
C GLY A 93 -5.00 -1.61 13.26
N ARG A 94 -6.09 -1.61 12.50
CA ARG A 94 -6.41 -2.64 11.49
C ARG A 94 -6.83 -2.08 10.15
N HIS A 95 -7.18 -0.81 10.11
CA HIS A 95 -7.40 -0.07 8.89
C HIS A 95 -6.44 1.11 8.91
N TYR A 96 -5.57 1.17 7.94
CA TYR A 96 -4.57 2.22 7.77
C TYR A 96 -4.86 2.94 6.45
N THR A 97 -4.59 4.23 6.38
CA THR A 97 -4.77 4.99 5.15
C THR A 97 -3.56 5.88 4.96
N HIS A 98 -3.02 5.87 3.75
CA HIS A 98 -2.06 6.88 3.32
C HIS A 98 -2.79 7.94 2.51
N LYS A 99 -2.61 9.21 2.87
CA LYS A 99 -3.02 10.36 2.06
C LYS A 99 -1.78 11.04 1.48
N ILE A 100 -1.70 11.15 0.16
CA ILE A 100 -0.67 11.94 -0.52
C ILE A 100 -1.24 13.32 -0.80
N ILE A 101 -0.47 14.32 -0.44
CA ILE A 101 -0.75 15.72 -0.71
C ILE A 101 0.27 16.21 -1.73
N PHE A 102 -0.23 16.67 -2.87
CA PHE A 102 0.54 17.40 -3.86
C PHE A 102 0.52 18.88 -3.53
N MET A 103 1.71 19.45 -3.31
CA MET A 103 1.92 20.74 -2.66
C MET A 103 2.28 21.86 -3.65
N GLN A 104 1.99 21.71 -4.95
CA GLN A 104 2.35 22.70 -5.97
C GLN A 104 1.14 23.55 -6.39
N GLY A 105 1.38 24.85 -6.64
CA GLY A 105 0.34 25.81 -6.99
C GLY A 105 -0.32 26.45 -5.76
N ASN A 106 -1.48 27.07 -5.94
CA ASN A 106 -2.19 27.78 -4.86
C ASN A 106 -3.19 26.91 -4.09
N SER A 107 -3.48 25.70 -4.58
CA SER A 107 -4.45 24.77 -3.98
C SER A 107 -3.86 23.36 -3.97
N PRO A 108 -3.71 22.72 -2.80
CA PRO A 108 -3.15 21.39 -2.71
C PRO A 108 -4.13 20.34 -3.26
N ALA A 109 -3.63 19.39 -4.04
CA ALA A 109 -4.40 18.23 -4.49
C ALA A 109 -4.11 17.03 -3.58
N MET A 110 -5.11 16.18 -3.35
CA MET A 110 -4.99 15.07 -2.40
C MET A 110 -5.60 13.79 -2.94
N VAL A 111 -4.97 12.66 -2.59
CA VAL A 111 -5.46 11.32 -2.89
C VAL A 111 -5.16 10.40 -1.72
N SER A 112 -6.06 9.46 -1.44
CA SER A 112 -5.86 8.45 -0.41
C SER A 112 -5.78 7.05 -0.99
N VAL A 113 -5.08 6.16 -0.29
CA VAL A 113 -5.13 4.71 -0.48
C VAL A 113 -5.31 4.03 0.87
N ASP A 114 -6.33 3.20 0.97
CA ASP A 114 -6.61 2.39 2.15
C ASP A 114 -5.79 1.10 2.12
N GLN A 115 -5.32 0.73 3.31
CA GLN A 115 -4.50 -0.43 3.58
C GLN A 115 -5.12 -1.18 4.76
N PHE A 116 -5.26 -2.50 4.62
CA PHE A 116 -5.88 -3.32 5.65
C PHE A 116 -4.84 -4.17 6.36
N ASP A 117 -4.96 -4.25 7.68
CA ASP A 117 -4.21 -5.07 8.64
C ASP A 117 -2.67 -4.87 8.68
N SER A 118 -2.03 -4.31 7.65
CA SER A 118 -0.59 -4.07 7.63
C SER A 118 -0.25 -2.77 6.89
N PRO A 119 0.38 -1.80 7.56
CA PRO A 119 0.77 -0.55 6.93
C PRO A 119 2.07 -0.73 6.12
N SER A 120 2.10 -0.17 4.93
CA SER A 120 3.26 -0.05 4.05
C SER A 120 3.54 1.42 3.81
N ALA A 121 4.81 1.81 4.00
CA ALA A 121 5.27 3.15 3.68
C ALA A 121 5.17 3.41 2.17
N VAL A 122 5.05 4.69 1.83
CA VAL A 122 5.12 5.15 0.45
C VAL A 122 6.56 5.05 -0.02
N ARG A 123 6.76 4.27 -1.09
CA ARG A 123 8.05 4.13 -1.76
C ARG A 123 8.22 5.26 -2.76
N VAL A 124 9.40 5.87 -2.75
CA VAL A 124 9.81 6.87 -3.74
C VAL A 124 10.78 6.20 -4.72
N GLY A 125 10.36 6.05 -5.97
CA GLY A 125 11.19 5.56 -7.07
C GLY A 125 12.29 6.55 -7.42
N ARG A 126 13.33 6.08 -8.13
CA ARG A 126 14.46 6.93 -8.57
C ARG A 126 14.04 8.05 -9.52
N ASP A 127 12.96 7.82 -10.27
CA ASP A 127 12.30 8.77 -11.18
C ASP A 127 11.35 9.73 -10.43
N GLY A 128 11.27 9.64 -9.09
CA GLY A 128 10.34 10.41 -8.27
C GLY A 128 8.92 9.87 -8.28
N SER A 129 8.67 8.71 -8.90
CA SER A 129 7.37 8.06 -8.84
C SER A 129 7.06 7.56 -7.43
N LEU A 130 5.77 7.57 -7.07
CA LEU A 130 5.32 7.14 -5.76
C LEU A 130 4.53 5.84 -5.88
N ALA A 131 4.81 4.88 -5.02
CA ALA A 131 4.08 3.62 -4.98
C ALA A 131 3.86 3.14 -3.54
N VAL A 132 2.79 2.39 -3.33
CA VAL A 132 2.41 1.80 -2.05
C VAL A 132 2.03 0.35 -2.28
N ASP A 133 2.59 -0.55 -1.47
CA ASP A 133 2.26 -1.96 -1.52
C ASP A 133 1.11 -2.23 -0.55
N VAL A 134 -0.02 -2.77 -1.02
CA VAL A 134 -1.24 -2.93 -0.24
C VAL A 134 -1.65 -4.39 -0.18
N LEU A 135 -1.99 -4.88 1.02
CA LEU A 135 -2.64 -6.17 1.21
C LEU A 135 -4.15 -5.96 1.36
N ARG A 136 -4.92 -6.44 0.38
CA ARG A 136 -6.38 -6.27 0.34
C ARG A 136 -7.07 -7.52 0.82
N ARG A 137 -7.95 -7.40 1.82
CA ARG A 137 -8.73 -8.53 2.35
C ARG A 137 -10.12 -8.67 1.73
N ASP A 138 -10.59 -7.60 1.11
CA ASP A 138 -11.98 -7.40 0.67
C ASP A 138 -12.22 -7.82 -0.78
N ARG A 139 -11.40 -8.73 -1.32
CA ARG A 139 -11.45 -9.12 -2.73
C ARG A 139 -12.48 -10.21 -3.04
N PHE A 140 -12.73 -11.15 -2.12
CA PHE A 140 -13.72 -12.24 -2.29
C PHE A 140 -14.52 -12.52 -1.01
N PRO A 141 -15.25 -11.54 -0.46
CA PRO A 141 -15.88 -11.65 0.85
C PRO A 141 -16.99 -12.71 0.95
N GLY A 142 -17.56 -13.17 -0.17
CA GLY A 142 -18.58 -14.22 -0.21
C GLY A 142 -18.06 -15.63 -0.51
N GLU A 143 -16.75 -15.78 -0.78
CA GLU A 143 -16.16 -17.06 -1.20
C GLU A 143 -15.01 -17.52 -0.32
N LEU A 144 -14.31 -16.58 0.30
CA LEU A 144 -13.15 -16.84 1.13
C LEU A 144 -13.49 -16.57 2.59
N THR A 145 -13.26 -17.58 3.42
CA THR A 145 -13.44 -17.50 4.88
C THR A 145 -12.07 -17.42 5.52
N GLY A 146 -11.86 -16.45 6.41
CA GLY A 146 -10.58 -16.24 7.08
C GLY A 146 -9.75 -15.10 6.48
N PRO A 147 -8.52 -14.89 6.98
CA PRO A 147 -7.69 -13.76 6.58
C PRO A 147 -6.98 -14.07 5.25
N HIS A 148 -7.58 -13.65 4.15
CA HIS A 148 -6.97 -13.69 2.82
C HIS A 148 -6.43 -12.32 2.42
N TYR A 149 -5.19 -12.27 1.92
CA TYR A 149 -4.48 -11.01 1.68
C TYR A 149 -3.94 -10.93 0.27
N PHE A 150 -4.65 -10.19 -0.57
CA PHE A 150 -4.32 -10.03 -1.98
C PHE A 150 -3.34 -8.86 -2.17
N PRO A 151 -2.09 -9.10 -2.62
CA PRO A 151 -1.13 -8.03 -2.82
C PRO A 151 -1.53 -7.18 -4.02
N THR A 152 -1.56 -5.86 -3.85
CA THR A 152 -1.77 -4.89 -4.93
C THR A 152 -0.75 -3.77 -4.75
N VAL A 153 0.12 -3.58 -5.72
CA VAL A 153 0.98 -2.40 -5.81
C VAL A 153 0.16 -1.28 -6.43
N HIS A 154 -0.04 -0.19 -5.69
CA HIS A 154 -0.65 1.03 -6.19
C HIS A 154 0.43 2.04 -6.56
N ARG A 155 0.40 2.57 -7.79
CA ARG A 155 1.25 3.68 -8.23
C ARG A 155 0.44 4.95 -8.24
N LEU A 156 1.02 6.04 -7.76
CA LEU A 156 0.43 7.35 -7.89
C LEU A 156 0.51 7.76 -9.36
N HIS A 157 -0.66 8.00 -9.95
CA HIS A 157 -0.81 8.55 -11.28
C HIS A 157 -1.19 10.02 -11.15
N HIS A 158 -0.46 10.86 -11.88
CA HIS A 158 -0.67 12.30 -11.89
C HIS A 158 -0.45 12.84 -13.30
N ASP A 159 -1.53 13.27 -13.93
CA ASP A 159 -1.54 14.01 -15.18
C ASP A 159 -2.52 15.20 -15.10
N ASP A 160 -2.71 15.91 -16.21
CA ASP A 160 -3.58 17.11 -16.25
C ASP A 160 -5.06 16.81 -15.90
N ALA A 161 -5.48 15.55 -15.99
CA ALA A 161 -6.87 15.14 -15.79
C ALA A 161 -7.09 14.36 -14.49
N THR A 162 -6.05 13.72 -13.94
CA THR A 162 -6.19 12.70 -12.90
C THR A 162 -5.07 12.79 -11.87
N PHE A 163 -5.48 12.73 -10.60
CA PHE A 163 -4.59 12.57 -9.45
C PHE A 163 -5.12 11.43 -8.59
N SER A 164 -4.63 10.22 -8.81
CA SER A 164 -5.21 9.02 -8.22
C SER A 164 -4.18 7.90 -8.02
N PHE A 165 -4.46 6.99 -7.10
CA PHE A 165 -3.72 5.73 -7.02
C PHE A 165 -4.35 4.70 -7.94
N ILE A 166 -3.55 4.12 -8.83
CA ILE A 166 -3.99 3.06 -9.74
C ILE A 166 -3.19 1.78 -9.47
N PRO A 167 -3.82 0.58 -9.56
CA PRO A 167 -3.06 -0.66 -9.54
C PRO A 167 -2.00 -0.67 -10.66
N SER A 168 -0.77 -1.04 -10.32
CA SER A 168 0.31 -1.23 -11.28
C SER A 168 0.70 -2.70 -11.38
N PHE A 169 0.97 -3.12 -12.62
CA PHE A 169 1.52 -4.42 -13.01
C PHE A 169 2.72 -4.25 -13.95
N ASP A 170 3.39 -3.09 -13.87
CA ASP A 170 4.61 -2.80 -14.63
C ASP A 170 5.80 -3.62 -14.13
N GLY A 171 6.96 -3.47 -14.80
CA GLY A 171 8.18 -4.22 -14.43
C GLY A 171 8.73 -3.93 -13.03
N ASP A 172 8.45 -2.76 -12.45
CA ASP A 172 8.87 -2.43 -11.08
C ASP A 172 7.90 -3.04 -10.05
N ALA A 173 6.61 -3.07 -10.35
CA ALA A 173 5.62 -3.80 -9.58
C ALA A 173 5.85 -5.32 -9.65
N ALA A 174 6.29 -5.83 -10.80
CA ALA A 174 6.52 -7.25 -11.06
C ALA A 174 7.42 -7.93 -10.02
N GLU A 175 8.58 -7.35 -9.72
CA GLU A 175 9.52 -7.91 -8.74
C GLU A 175 8.92 -7.92 -7.33
N ARG A 176 8.11 -6.92 -6.97
CA ARG A 176 7.42 -6.89 -5.68
C ARG A 176 6.37 -7.98 -5.56
N TYR A 177 5.62 -8.24 -6.63
CA TYR A 177 4.70 -9.38 -6.66
C TYR A 177 5.43 -10.72 -6.58
N TRP A 178 6.62 -10.86 -7.17
CA TRP A 178 7.46 -12.05 -7.00
C TRP A 178 7.97 -12.24 -5.58
N GLN A 179 8.38 -11.15 -4.93
CA GLN A 179 8.79 -11.18 -3.53
C GLN A 179 7.63 -11.62 -2.64
N HIS A 180 6.43 -11.06 -2.87
CA HIS A 180 5.23 -11.47 -2.15
C HIS A 180 4.89 -12.94 -2.42
N TYR A 181 4.88 -13.38 -3.68
CA TYR A 181 4.66 -14.79 -4.04
C TYR A 181 5.58 -15.74 -3.26
N ARG A 182 6.89 -15.46 -3.25
CA ARG A 182 7.87 -16.29 -2.53
C ARG A 182 7.63 -16.29 -1.03
N ALA A 183 7.33 -15.13 -0.44
CA ALA A 183 7.05 -15.01 0.98
C ALA A 183 5.78 -15.80 1.38
N THR A 184 4.69 -15.62 0.63
CA THR A 184 3.43 -16.33 0.84
C THR A 184 3.60 -17.84 0.72
N ARG A 185 4.37 -18.30 -0.27
CA ARG A 185 4.66 -19.73 -0.47
C ARG A 185 5.48 -20.34 0.66
N GLN A 186 6.36 -19.57 1.29
CA GLN A 186 7.15 -20.01 2.44
C GLN A 186 6.32 -20.03 3.73
N ALA A 187 5.31 -19.16 3.84
CA ALA A 187 4.55 -18.95 5.06
C ALA A 187 3.41 -19.96 5.26
N ALA A 188 2.81 -20.48 4.19
CA ALA A 188 1.65 -21.36 4.27
C ALA A 188 1.62 -22.42 3.16
N PRO A 189 0.97 -23.58 3.39
CA PRO A 189 0.71 -24.55 2.35
C PRO A 189 -0.05 -23.96 1.17
N ALA A 190 0.31 -24.35 -0.05
CA ALA A 190 -0.28 -23.78 -1.28
C ALA A 190 -1.81 -23.90 -1.34
N ALA A 191 -2.40 -24.92 -0.72
CA ALA A 191 -3.85 -25.11 -0.69
C ALA A 191 -4.60 -24.02 0.09
N ASP A 192 -4.00 -23.48 1.15
CA ASP A 192 -4.64 -22.53 2.06
C ASP A 192 -4.62 -21.10 1.51
N VAL A 193 -3.61 -20.80 0.68
CA VAL A 193 -3.33 -19.45 0.13
C VAL A 193 -3.25 -19.44 -1.40
N LEU A 194 -3.87 -20.44 -2.05
CA LEU A 194 -3.85 -20.58 -3.50
C LEU A 194 -4.30 -19.30 -4.24
N PRO A 195 -5.40 -18.64 -3.85
CA PRO A 195 -5.84 -17.41 -4.53
C PRO A 195 -4.78 -16.30 -4.52
N GLU A 196 -4.08 -16.11 -3.41
CA GLU A 196 -3.04 -15.10 -3.22
C GLU A 196 -1.77 -15.43 -4.02
N LEU A 197 -1.38 -16.71 -4.02
CA LEU A 197 -0.25 -17.19 -4.82
C LEU A 197 -0.51 -16.96 -6.31
N LEU A 198 -1.71 -17.30 -6.79
CA LEU A 198 -2.10 -17.06 -8.18
C LEU A 198 -2.18 -15.56 -8.49
N ALA A 199 -2.80 -14.76 -7.61
CA ALA A 199 -2.86 -13.30 -7.78
C ALA A 199 -1.46 -12.69 -7.93
N SER A 200 -0.51 -13.10 -7.08
CA SER A 200 0.87 -12.63 -7.12
C SER A 200 1.59 -13.05 -8.41
N LEU A 201 1.46 -14.31 -8.82
CA LEU A 201 2.06 -14.80 -10.07
C LEU A 201 1.53 -14.06 -11.29
N LEU A 202 0.21 -13.85 -11.36
CA LEU A 202 -0.40 -13.13 -12.47
C LEU A 202 0.02 -11.66 -12.48
N ALA A 203 0.06 -11.03 -11.31
CA ALA A 203 0.49 -9.65 -11.17
C ALA A 203 1.98 -9.44 -11.52
N ALA A 204 2.81 -10.47 -11.30
CA ALA A 204 4.24 -10.40 -11.56
C ALA A 204 4.62 -10.33 -13.04
N GLN A 205 3.74 -10.73 -13.97
CA GLN A 205 3.92 -10.55 -15.44
C GLN A 205 5.31 -10.94 -16.01
N ALA A 206 6.07 -11.82 -15.36
CA ALA A 206 7.49 -12.06 -15.67
C ALA A 206 7.75 -13.01 -16.84
N GLY A 207 6.93 -12.88 -17.88
CA GLY A 207 6.94 -13.74 -19.06
C GLY A 207 6.14 -15.03 -18.85
N LYS A 208 5.59 -15.55 -19.95
CA LYS A 208 4.67 -16.70 -19.92
C LYS A 208 5.34 -17.97 -19.39
N GLN A 209 6.61 -18.22 -19.75
CA GLN A 209 7.30 -19.47 -19.41
C GLN A 209 7.55 -19.64 -17.90
N SER A 210 7.98 -18.58 -17.22
CA SER A 210 8.23 -18.60 -15.77
C SER A 210 6.94 -18.83 -15.00
N ILE A 211 5.87 -18.13 -15.38
CA ILE A 211 4.53 -18.31 -14.80
C ILE A 211 4.05 -19.75 -15.02
N CYS A 212 4.16 -20.31 -16.22
CA CYS A 212 3.76 -21.68 -16.49
C CYS A 212 4.52 -22.72 -15.66
N ALA A 213 5.82 -22.52 -15.44
CA ALA A 213 6.62 -23.39 -14.59
C ALA A 213 6.12 -23.35 -13.13
N GLU A 214 5.89 -22.16 -12.58
CA GLU A 214 5.40 -22.03 -11.21
C GLU A 214 3.99 -22.58 -11.03
N LEU A 215 3.11 -22.38 -12.00
CA LEU A 215 1.77 -22.96 -11.96
C LEU A 215 1.84 -24.50 -12.00
N ALA A 216 2.75 -25.09 -12.76
CA ALA A 216 2.96 -26.55 -12.73
C ALA A 216 3.44 -27.03 -11.34
N THR A 217 4.34 -26.28 -10.70
CA THR A 217 4.80 -26.58 -9.35
C THR A 217 3.67 -26.47 -8.32
N LEU A 218 2.84 -25.43 -8.38
CA LEU A 218 1.67 -25.30 -7.52
C LEU A 218 0.69 -26.46 -7.71
N ALA A 219 0.47 -26.91 -8.94
CA ALA A 219 -0.38 -28.07 -9.21
C ALA A 219 0.19 -29.36 -8.57
N ALA A 220 1.52 -29.51 -8.52
CA ALA A 220 2.17 -30.63 -7.84
C ALA A 220 2.04 -30.51 -6.31
N ASP A 221 2.23 -29.32 -5.75
CA ASP A 221 2.10 -29.06 -4.30
C ASP A 221 0.68 -29.39 -3.81
N LEU A 222 -0.35 -29.00 -4.57
CA LEU A 222 -1.75 -29.33 -4.27
C LEU A 222 -2.04 -30.84 -4.26
N GLN A 223 -1.31 -31.63 -5.06
CA GLN A 223 -1.45 -33.09 -5.11
C GLN A 223 -0.70 -33.77 -3.97
N GLN A 224 0.48 -33.27 -3.60
CA GLN A 224 1.31 -33.85 -2.53
C GLN A 224 0.65 -33.74 -1.15
N GLY A 225 -0.15 -32.70 -0.92
CA GLY A 225 -0.99 -32.60 0.27
C GLY A 225 -2.13 -33.62 0.35
N GLN A 226 -2.29 -34.49 -0.66
CA GLN A 226 -3.39 -35.45 -0.85
C GLN A 226 -4.80 -34.85 -0.82
N GLN A 227 -4.91 -33.53 -0.88
CA GLN A 227 -6.20 -32.83 -0.82
C GLN A 227 -6.93 -32.87 -2.16
N TYR A 228 -6.20 -33.01 -3.28
CA TYR A 228 -6.75 -33.02 -4.62
C TYR A 228 -6.03 -34.03 -5.52
N ASP A 229 -6.77 -34.74 -6.37
CA ASP A 229 -6.19 -35.47 -7.49
C ASP A 229 -5.69 -34.48 -8.58
N THR A 230 -4.99 -35.01 -9.60
CA THR A 230 -4.45 -34.19 -10.69
C THR A 230 -5.52 -33.36 -11.41
N GLN A 231 -6.74 -33.87 -11.58
CA GLN A 231 -7.83 -33.16 -12.25
C GLN A 231 -8.48 -32.11 -11.34
N GLY A 232 -8.62 -32.41 -10.05
CA GLY A 232 -9.13 -31.52 -9.01
C GLY A 232 -8.24 -30.31 -8.82
N ALA A 233 -6.92 -30.51 -8.69
CA ALA A 233 -5.95 -29.42 -8.55
C ALA A 233 -6.00 -28.46 -9.75
N ARG A 234 -6.01 -29.02 -10.97
CA ARG A 234 -6.17 -28.26 -12.23
C ARG A 234 -7.47 -27.48 -12.29
N THR A 235 -8.58 -28.11 -11.94
CA THR A 235 -9.91 -27.47 -11.95
C THR A 235 -9.99 -26.33 -10.94
N LEU A 236 -9.44 -26.51 -9.74
CA LEU A 236 -9.36 -25.48 -8.72
C LEU A 236 -8.51 -24.28 -9.18
N MET A 237 -7.31 -24.54 -9.72
CA MET A 237 -6.44 -23.49 -10.25
C MET A 237 -7.12 -22.71 -11.38
N ARG A 238 -7.71 -23.40 -12.35
CA ARG A 238 -8.46 -22.74 -13.45
C ARG A 238 -9.60 -21.87 -12.94
N LYS A 239 -10.36 -22.34 -11.95
CA LYS A 239 -11.45 -21.57 -11.33
C LYS A 239 -10.92 -20.24 -10.79
N TRP A 240 -9.80 -20.25 -10.06
CA TRP A 240 -9.22 -19.03 -9.51
C TRP A 240 -8.60 -18.13 -10.57
N LEU A 241 -7.85 -18.69 -11.52
CA LEU A 241 -7.28 -17.92 -12.65
C LEU A 241 -8.37 -17.20 -13.48
N HIS A 242 -9.56 -17.77 -13.56
CA HIS A 242 -10.71 -17.12 -14.22
C HIS A 242 -11.35 -16.00 -13.38
N LYS A 243 -11.27 -16.07 -12.04
CA LYS A 243 -11.91 -15.10 -11.14
C LYS A 243 -11.07 -13.85 -10.88
N LEU A 244 -9.74 -14.00 -10.81
CA LEU A 244 -8.82 -12.92 -10.47
C LEU A 244 -8.96 -11.66 -11.37
N PRO A 245 -9.21 -11.77 -12.69
CA PRO A 245 -9.38 -10.59 -13.53
C PRO A 245 -10.60 -9.74 -13.19
N ALA A 246 -11.68 -10.34 -12.66
CA ALA A 246 -12.89 -9.62 -12.29
C ALA A 246 -12.68 -8.62 -11.14
N ILE A 247 -11.58 -8.76 -10.38
CA ILE A 247 -11.19 -7.86 -9.28
C ILE A 247 -9.95 -7.01 -9.62
N GLY A 248 -9.53 -7.00 -10.89
CA GLY A 248 -8.49 -6.11 -11.41
C GLY A 248 -7.10 -6.71 -11.57
N TYR A 249 -6.89 -8.01 -11.36
CA TYR A 249 -5.61 -8.66 -11.68
C TYR A 249 -5.48 -8.94 -13.18
N PRO A 250 -4.27 -9.11 -13.72
CA PRO A 250 -4.08 -9.44 -15.12
C PRO A 250 -4.75 -10.76 -15.53
N ALA A 251 -5.36 -10.79 -16.71
CA ALA A 251 -5.86 -12.02 -17.30
C ALA A 251 -4.70 -12.93 -17.73
N PHE A 252 -4.95 -14.24 -17.65
CA PHE A 252 -3.97 -15.25 -18.07
C PHE A 252 -4.62 -16.29 -18.97
N ASP A 253 -4.02 -16.48 -20.14
CA ASP A 253 -4.41 -17.56 -21.04
C ASP A 253 -3.75 -18.87 -20.60
N THR A 254 -4.52 -19.74 -19.95
CA THR A 254 -4.04 -21.04 -19.50
C THR A 254 -3.69 -21.99 -20.64
N GLN A 255 -4.16 -21.73 -21.87
CA GLN A 255 -3.79 -22.51 -23.04
C GLN A 255 -2.35 -22.23 -23.50
N ALA A 256 -1.74 -21.15 -23.00
CA ALA A 256 -0.36 -20.81 -23.30
C ALA A 256 0.68 -21.70 -22.58
N CYS A 257 0.27 -22.51 -21.59
CA CYS A 257 1.18 -23.39 -20.85
C CYS A 257 1.28 -24.81 -21.44
N PRO A 258 2.51 -25.35 -21.63
CA PRO A 258 2.69 -26.75 -22.02
C PRO A 258 2.09 -27.69 -20.96
N GLY A 259 1.35 -28.71 -21.40
CA GLY A 259 0.76 -29.71 -20.48
C GLY A 259 -0.60 -29.36 -19.88
N ARG A 260 -1.19 -28.20 -20.24
CA ARG A 260 -2.54 -27.70 -19.90
C ARG A 260 -2.89 -27.74 -18.40
N ILE A 261 -3.06 -26.55 -17.84
CA ILE A 261 -3.62 -26.34 -16.49
C ILE A 261 -5.13 -26.42 -16.56
#